data_AF-A0A971QIH3-F1
#
_entry.id   AF-A0A971QIH3-F1
#
_cell.length_a   1.000
_cell.length_b   1.000
_cell.length_c   1.000
_cell.angle_alpha   90.00
_cell.angle_beta   90.00
_cell.angle_gamma   90.00
#
_symmetry.space_group_name_H-M   'P 1'
#
loop_
_entity.id
_entity.type
_entity.pdbx_description
1 polymer ?
#
loop_
_entity_poly.entity_id
_entity_poly.type
_entity_poly.pdbx_seq_one_letter_code
_entity_poly.pdbx_strand_id
1 'polypeptide(L)'
;MERSKGRTIAQAAMKAGMTEKTAAGYIHSGKLPSEQVKERDWRTREDPFNEVWPLAEARLMEAPELEGKALFEWICEQFPGHFQEGQLRTFQRRIRLWRATNGPPKEVYFPQDHHPGERLAFDFTHMDKLSITIAGEPFSHLLFHAVLTYSNWQWVRICHSESLLAVKGGLQSTFLQLGHLPREVWSDNSTAATHEIGKDQPGKRAFNERYLELTDHFGLTPRTIQVDAPNGVKVSGGKGVSVHIGTCCGGWAGREKVKYVHMCTLTPFF
;
A
#
# COMPACT_ATOMS: atom_id res chain seq x y z
N MET A 1 18.76 -21.82 22.68
CA MET A 1 20.23 -21.71 22.77
C MET A 1 20.84 -23.09 22.86
N GLU A 2 21.89 -23.40 22.12
CA GLU A 2 22.51 -24.74 22.12
C GLU A 2 23.16 -25.11 23.47
N ARG A 3 23.56 -24.10 24.25
CA ARG A 3 24.08 -24.27 25.62
C ARG A 3 23.03 -24.76 26.62
N SER A 4 21.76 -24.37 26.45
CA SER A 4 20.66 -24.86 27.30
C SER A 4 20.29 -26.32 27.03
N LYS A 5 20.88 -26.93 25.99
CA LYS A 5 20.79 -28.34 25.65
C LYS A 5 22.01 -29.15 26.13
N GLY A 6 22.84 -28.60 27.03
CA GLY A 6 23.98 -29.28 27.64
C GLY A 6 25.27 -29.35 26.79
N ARG A 7 25.36 -28.61 25.68
CA ARG A 7 26.53 -28.61 24.79
C ARG A 7 27.66 -27.73 25.31
N THR A 8 28.91 -28.12 25.03
CA THR A 8 30.10 -27.33 25.40
C THR A 8 30.15 -26.01 24.61
N ILE A 9 30.89 -25.02 25.12
CA ILE A 9 31.00 -23.70 24.48
C ILE A 9 31.58 -23.84 23.06
N ALA A 10 32.61 -24.67 22.88
CA ALA A 10 33.17 -25.00 21.56
C ALA A 10 32.13 -25.55 20.56
N GLN A 11 31.28 -26.49 20.99
CA GLN A 11 30.24 -27.08 20.12
C GLN A 11 29.15 -26.07 19.76
N ALA A 12 28.74 -25.23 20.71
CA ALA A 12 27.78 -24.16 20.46
C ALA A 12 28.36 -23.08 19.51
N ALA A 13 29.63 -22.73 19.68
CA ALA A 13 30.34 -21.75 18.85
C ALA A 13 30.49 -22.23 17.41
N MET A 14 30.93 -23.47 17.21
CA MET A 14 31.09 -24.07 15.88
C MET A 14 29.76 -24.13 15.11
N LYS A 15 28.68 -24.54 15.78
CA LYS A 15 27.34 -24.60 15.17
C LYS A 15 26.79 -23.21 14.80
N ALA A 16 27.20 -22.17 15.52
CA ALA A 16 26.80 -20.79 15.28
C ALA A 16 27.79 -20.03 14.37
N GLY A 17 28.81 -20.69 13.82
CA GLY A 17 29.79 -20.08 12.90
C GLY A 17 30.67 -19.00 13.53
N MET A 18 30.95 -19.10 14.84
CA MET A 18 31.76 -18.12 15.57
C MET A 18 32.88 -18.76 16.38
N THR A 19 33.83 -17.95 16.85
CA THR A 19 34.92 -18.42 17.70
C THR A 19 34.43 -18.69 19.13
N GLU A 20 35.09 -19.63 19.81
CA GLU A 20 34.75 -19.99 21.20
C GLU A 20 34.84 -18.79 22.15
N LYS A 21 35.83 -17.90 21.94
CA LYS A 21 36.00 -16.65 22.71
C LYS A 21 34.81 -15.71 22.56
N THR A 22 34.29 -15.56 21.34
CA THR A 22 33.12 -14.72 21.05
C THR A 22 31.85 -15.32 21.66
N ALA A 23 31.67 -16.64 21.54
CA ALA A 23 30.54 -17.34 22.16
C ALA A 23 30.57 -17.21 23.69
N ALA A 24 31.74 -17.41 24.33
CA ALA A 24 31.93 -17.20 25.76
C ALA A 24 31.61 -15.75 26.18
N GLY A 25 32.01 -14.76 25.37
CA GLY A 25 31.69 -13.35 25.57
C GLY A 25 30.19 -13.06 25.56
N TYR A 26 29.45 -13.56 24.57
CA TYR A 26 27.99 -13.40 24.51
C TYR A 26 27.30 -14.07 25.69
N ILE A 27 27.71 -15.29 26.02
CA ILE A 27 27.13 -16.04 27.13
C ILE A 27 27.40 -15.37 28.49
N HIS A 28 28.61 -14.88 28.72
CA HIS A 28 28.96 -14.15 29.94
C HIS A 28 28.18 -12.84 30.06
N SER A 29 28.00 -12.13 28.95
CA SER A 29 27.26 -10.87 28.93
C SER A 29 25.74 -11.02 29.06
N GLY A 30 25.20 -12.22 28.81
CA GLY A 30 23.75 -12.47 28.76
C GLY A 30 23.01 -11.77 27.60
N LYS A 31 23.72 -11.06 26.72
CA LYS A 31 23.16 -10.25 25.63
C LYS A 31 23.34 -10.94 24.29
N LEU A 32 22.33 -10.79 23.43
CA LEU A 32 22.40 -11.24 22.04
C LEU A 32 23.37 -10.35 21.23
N PRO A 33 23.93 -10.87 20.12
CA PRO A 33 24.77 -10.08 19.22
C PRO A 33 24.10 -8.77 18.78
N SER A 34 22.80 -8.79 18.51
CA SER A 34 22.00 -7.60 18.16
C SER A 34 21.88 -6.58 19.29
N GLU A 35 21.96 -7.01 20.55
CA GLU A 35 21.89 -6.14 21.74
C GLU A 35 23.26 -5.60 22.16
N GLN A 36 24.35 -6.17 21.62
CA GLN A 36 25.71 -5.72 21.85
C GLN A 36 26.22 -4.74 20.78
N VAL A 37 25.49 -4.54 19.68
CA VAL A 37 25.83 -3.54 18.68
C VAL A 37 25.71 -2.16 19.32
N LYS A 38 26.83 -1.60 19.77
CA LYS A 38 26.92 -0.18 20.10
C LYS A 38 27.06 0.59 18.80
N GLU A 39 26.15 1.52 18.57
CA GLU A 39 26.31 2.50 17.49
C GLU A 39 27.61 3.25 17.73
N ARG A 40 28.49 3.25 16.72
CA ARG A 40 29.73 4.01 16.75
C ARG A 40 29.40 5.41 16.28
N ASP A 41 29.67 6.40 17.13
CA ASP A 41 29.42 7.81 16.84
C ASP A 41 30.56 8.47 16.04
N TRP A 42 31.73 7.81 15.97
CA TRP A 42 32.88 8.34 15.23
C TRP A 42 33.09 7.62 13.90
N ARG A 43 33.45 8.40 12.88
CA ARG A 43 33.90 7.89 11.59
C ARG A 43 35.40 7.62 11.65
N THR A 44 35.85 6.49 11.13
CA THR A 44 37.30 6.14 11.12
C THR A 44 38.14 7.07 10.22
N ARG A 45 37.50 7.80 9.30
CA ARG A 45 38.13 8.78 8.40
C ARG A 45 37.19 9.94 8.15
N GLU A 46 37.75 11.14 8.01
CA GLU A 46 37.02 12.32 7.54
C GLU A 46 36.42 12.06 6.16
N ASP A 47 35.29 12.71 5.86
CA ASP A 47 34.61 12.54 4.59
C ASP A 47 35.39 13.27 3.48
N PRO A 48 35.96 12.55 2.48
CA PRO A 48 36.77 13.18 1.45
C PRO A 48 36.01 14.24 0.64
N PHE A 49 34.68 14.14 0.59
CA PHE A 49 33.84 15.01 -0.22
C PHE A 49 33.26 16.20 0.54
N ASN A 50 33.63 16.41 1.81
CA ASN A 50 32.97 17.43 2.63
C ASN A 50 33.07 18.85 2.03
N GLU A 51 34.24 19.21 1.52
CA GLU A 51 34.51 20.54 0.95
C GLU A 51 33.79 20.76 -0.39
N VAL A 52 33.71 19.72 -1.23
CA VAL A 52 33.07 19.80 -2.57
C VAL A 52 31.57 19.49 -2.55
N TRP A 53 31.04 19.03 -1.42
CA TRP A 53 29.65 18.61 -1.32
C TRP A 53 28.64 19.72 -1.59
N PRO A 54 28.79 20.97 -1.09
CA PRO A 54 27.87 22.06 -1.41
C PRO A 54 27.73 22.31 -2.91
N LEU A 55 28.83 22.14 -3.66
CA LEU A 55 28.84 22.28 -5.12
C LEU A 55 28.09 21.12 -5.81
N ALA A 56 28.32 19.90 -5.36
CA ALA A 56 27.62 18.71 -5.85
C ALA A 56 26.11 18.79 -5.57
N GLU A 57 25.74 19.27 -4.38
CA GLU A 57 24.36 19.45 -3.95
C GLU A 57 23.64 20.52 -4.79
N ALA A 58 24.27 21.65 -5.10
CA ALA A 58 23.70 22.66 -5.99
C ALA A 58 23.33 22.07 -7.37
N ARG A 59 24.22 21.26 -7.96
CA ARG A 59 23.94 20.57 -9.24
C ARG A 59 22.83 19.55 -9.14
N LEU A 60 22.75 18.83 -8.02
CA LEU A 60 21.67 17.88 -7.78
C LEU A 60 20.33 18.57 -7.51
N MET A 61 20.31 19.79 -6.96
CA MET A 61 19.08 20.59 -6.86
C MET A 61 18.59 21.07 -8.22
N GLU A 62 19.50 21.45 -9.12
CA GLU A 62 19.16 21.85 -10.49
C GLU A 62 18.68 20.66 -11.35
N ALA A 63 19.34 19.50 -11.22
CA ALA A 63 19.04 18.28 -11.97
C ALA A 63 19.13 17.03 -11.06
N PRO A 64 18.07 16.68 -10.32
CA PRO A 64 18.06 15.54 -9.38
C PRO A 64 18.39 14.18 -10.02
N GLU A 65 18.08 14.00 -11.30
CA GLU A 65 18.31 12.82 -12.12
C GLU A 65 19.76 12.65 -12.59
N LEU A 66 20.63 13.64 -12.39
CA LEU A 66 22.01 13.65 -12.87
C LEU A 66 22.78 12.37 -12.48
N GLU A 67 23.43 11.72 -13.44
CA GLU A 67 24.14 10.49 -13.16
C GLU A 67 25.30 10.73 -12.18
N GLY A 68 25.37 9.93 -11.11
CA GLY A 68 26.41 10.12 -10.09
C GLY A 68 27.83 9.91 -10.61
N LYS A 69 28.02 9.18 -11.72
CA LYS A 69 29.30 9.06 -12.41
C LYS A 69 29.68 10.35 -13.13
N ALA A 70 28.76 10.91 -13.93
CA ALA A 70 28.97 12.17 -14.64
C ALA A 70 29.27 13.33 -13.68
N LEU A 71 28.52 13.42 -12.56
CA LEU A 71 28.79 14.42 -11.53
C LEU A 71 30.16 14.23 -10.87
N PHE A 72 30.60 12.99 -10.68
CA PHE A 72 31.92 12.70 -10.12
C PHE A 72 33.05 13.06 -11.08
N GLU A 73 32.92 12.70 -12.36
CA GLU A 73 33.87 13.06 -13.42
C GLU A 73 34.01 14.58 -13.52
N TRP A 74 32.89 15.30 -13.51
CA TRP A 74 32.88 16.76 -13.50
C TRP A 74 33.59 17.35 -12.26
N ILE A 75 33.38 16.79 -11.06
CA ILE A 75 34.11 17.23 -9.85
C ILE A 75 35.61 16.97 -9.98
N CYS A 76 36.02 15.83 -10.54
CA CYS A 76 37.43 15.52 -10.79
C CYS A 76 38.08 16.51 -11.78
N GLU A 77 37.32 16.99 -12.77
CA GLU A 77 37.78 18.04 -13.69
C GLU A 77 37.93 19.40 -13.00
N GLN A 78 37.00 19.77 -12.10
CA GLN A 78 37.07 21.03 -11.34
C GLN A 78 38.18 21.02 -10.27
N PHE A 79 38.51 19.85 -9.73
CA PHE A 79 39.55 19.68 -8.71
C PHE A 79 40.59 18.61 -9.12
N PRO A 80 41.46 18.90 -10.11
CA PRO A 80 42.43 17.93 -10.60
C PRO A 80 43.35 17.42 -9.49
N GLY A 81 43.47 16.09 -9.36
CA GLY A 81 44.37 15.43 -8.42
C GLY A 81 43.87 15.32 -6.97
N HIS A 82 42.70 15.88 -6.64
CA HIS A 82 42.12 15.79 -5.29
C HIS A 82 41.36 14.48 -5.03
N PHE A 83 40.81 13.87 -6.08
CA PHE A 83 39.96 12.68 -5.98
C PHE A 83 40.52 11.52 -6.83
N GLN A 84 40.28 10.31 -6.36
CA GLN A 84 40.68 9.07 -7.05
C GLN A 84 39.45 8.31 -7.53
N GLU A 85 39.56 7.62 -8.66
CA GLU A 85 38.45 6.87 -9.27
C GLU A 85 37.84 5.81 -8.31
N GLY A 86 38.65 5.22 -7.43
CA GLY A 86 38.20 4.29 -6.39
C GLY A 86 37.20 4.89 -5.39
N GLN A 87 37.03 6.21 -5.34
CA GLN A 87 36.09 6.90 -4.47
C GLN A 87 34.69 7.06 -5.10
N LEU A 88 34.49 6.68 -6.36
CA LEU A 88 33.20 6.78 -7.06
C LEU A 88 32.05 6.09 -6.29
N ARG A 89 32.28 4.88 -5.75
CA ARG A 89 31.26 4.18 -4.95
C ARG A 89 30.86 4.96 -3.70
N THR A 90 31.81 5.62 -3.05
CA THR A 90 31.56 6.44 -1.86
C THR A 90 30.74 7.67 -2.23
N PHE A 91 31.08 8.31 -3.35
CA PHE A 91 30.36 9.46 -3.88
C PHE A 91 28.91 9.11 -4.26
N GLN A 92 28.72 8.04 -5.04
CA GLN A 92 27.39 7.53 -5.41
C GLN A 92 26.53 7.16 -4.19
N ARG A 93 27.14 6.62 -3.12
CA ARG A 93 26.43 6.34 -1.86
C ARG A 93 25.92 7.63 -1.21
N ARG A 94 26.71 8.69 -1.24
CA ARG A 94 26.33 10.01 -0.70
C ARG A 94 25.21 10.64 -1.53
N ILE A 95 25.26 10.56 -2.86
CA ILE A 95 24.16 10.97 -3.75
C ILE A 95 22.89 10.18 -3.45
N ARG A 96 22.98 8.86 -3.27
CA ARG A 96 21.81 8.02 -2.96
C ARG A 96 21.13 8.45 -1.66
N LEU A 97 21.92 8.76 -0.62
CA LEU A 97 21.40 9.28 0.63
C LEU A 97 20.71 10.63 0.43
N TRP A 98 21.36 11.54 -0.30
CA TRP A 98 20.79 12.85 -0.62
C TRP A 98 19.47 12.74 -1.40
N ARG A 99 19.39 11.85 -2.39
CA ARG A 99 18.16 11.60 -3.15
C ARG A 99 17.03 11.06 -2.27
N ALA A 100 17.36 10.28 -1.24
CA ALA A 100 16.36 9.77 -0.31
C ALA A 100 15.79 10.87 0.62
N THR A 101 16.54 11.93 0.87
CA THR A 101 16.12 13.01 1.79
C THR A 101 15.63 14.28 1.10
N ASN A 102 16.19 14.61 -0.07
CA ASN A 102 15.97 15.86 -0.79
C ASN A 102 15.56 15.65 -2.26
N GLY A 103 15.59 14.40 -2.74
CA GLY A 103 15.17 14.09 -4.10
C GLY A 103 13.65 14.28 -4.29
N PRO A 104 13.18 14.32 -5.55
CA PRO A 104 11.75 14.38 -5.83
C PRO A 104 11.04 13.20 -5.17
N PRO A 105 9.81 13.41 -4.68
CA PRO A 105 9.06 12.38 -4.00
C PRO A 105 8.91 11.16 -4.91
N LYS A 106 9.36 10.01 -4.43
CA LYS A 106 9.22 8.75 -5.14
C LYS A 106 7.92 8.09 -4.70
N GLU A 107 7.08 7.76 -5.67
CA GLU A 107 5.91 6.92 -5.40
C GLU A 107 6.36 5.55 -4.92
N VAL A 108 5.90 5.16 -3.73
CA VAL A 108 6.13 3.84 -3.15
C VAL A 108 4.79 3.13 -3.04
N TYR A 109 4.70 1.95 -3.65
CA TYR A 109 3.53 1.08 -3.57
C TYR A 109 3.75 0.07 -2.44
N PHE A 110 2.82 0.00 -1.50
CA PHE A 110 2.77 -1.08 -0.51
C PHE A 110 1.84 -2.18 -1.02
N PRO A 111 2.30 -3.44 -1.07
CA PRO A 111 1.42 -4.54 -1.43
C PRO A 111 0.33 -4.67 -0.37
N GLN A 112 -0.93 -4.67 -0.78
CA GLN A 112 -2.03 -5.02 0.10
C GLN A 112 -2.09 -6.54 0.20
N ASP A 113 -2.09 -7.05 1.43
CA ASP A 113 -2.30 -8.47 1.67
C ASP A 113 -3.81 -8.75 1.63
N HIS A 114 -4.22 -9.68 0.77
CA HIS A 114 -5.62 -10.06 0.57
C HIS A 114 -5.72 -11.55 0.85
N HIS A 115 -6.66 -11.97 1.71
CA HIS A 115 -6.93 -13.37 1.94
C HIS A 115 -8.21 -13.82 1.21
N PRO A 116 -8.24 -15.05 0.65
CA PRO A 116 -9.44 -15.60 0.03
C PRO A 116 -10.64 -15.56 0.97
N GLY A 117 -11.79 -15.09 0.46
CA GLY A 117 -13.06 -15.04 1.22
C GLY A 117 -13.09 -13.99 2.35
N GLU A 118 -12.03 -13.21 2.54
CA GLU A 118 -11.98 -12.21 3.60
C GLU A 118 -12.80 -10.97 3.22
N ARG A 119 -12.57 -10.42 2.02
CA ARG A 119 -13.07 -9.09 1.66
C ARG A 119 -13.81 -9.08 0.32
N LEU A 120 -15.03 -8.56 0.36
CA LEU A 120 -15.79 -8.12 -0.81
C LEU A 120 -15.90 -6.60 -0.76
N ALA A 121 -15.49 -5.92 -1.83
CA ALA A 121 -15.74 -4.50 -2.01
C ALA A 121 -16.89 -4.31 -3.00
N PHE A 122 -17.73 -3.29 -2.80
CA PHE A 122 -18.72 -2.90 -3.78
C PHE A 122 -18.82 -1.39 -3.95
N ASP A 123 -19.24 -0.96 -5.13
CA ASP A 123 -19.55 0.43 -5.46
C ASP A 123 -20.77 0.53 -6.40
N PHE A 124 -21.15 1.78 -6.68
CA PHE A 124 -22.15 2.11 -7.69
C PHE A 124 -21.48 2.89 -8.83
N THR A 125 -21.78 2.50 -10.07
CA THR A 125 -21.28 3.21 -11.25
C THR A 125 -22.45 3.70 -12.11
N HIS A 126 -22.48 5.01 -12.38
CA HIS A 126 -23.42 5.62 -13.32
C HIS A 126 -23.11 5.26 -14.77
N MET A 127 -24.11 4.81 -15.52
CA MET A 127 -23.96 4.38 -16.92
C MET A 127 -24.41 5.43 -17.94
N ASP A 128 -24.80 6.63 -17.50
CA ASP A 128 -25.37 7.68 -18.37
C ASP A 128 -24.43 8.07 -19.52
N LYS A 129 -23.11 8.06 -19.31
CA LYS A 129 -22.11 8.38 -20.34
C LYS A 129 -22.06 7.38 -21.50
N LEU A 130 -22.58 6.16 -21.29
CA LEU A 130 -22.61 5.12 -22.33
C LEU A 130 -23.82 5.26 -23.26
N SER A 131 -24.80 6.11 -22.93
CA SER A 131 -26.00 6.36 -23.74
C SER A 131 -26.71 5.07 -24.17
N ILE A 132 -26.84 4.12 -23.24
CA ILE A 132 -27.48 2.82 -23.50
C ILE A 132 -28.98 3.07 -23.76
N THR A 133 -29.52 2.40 -24.78
CA THR A 133 -30.94 2.44 -25.12
C THR A 133 -31.55 1.03 -25.12
N ILE A 134 -32.82 0.92 -24.73
CA ILE A 134 -33.60 -0.31 -24.82
C ILE A 134 -34.84 -0.01 -25.67
N ALA A 135 -35.04 -0.76 -26.74
CA ALA A 135 -36.12 -0.52 -27.71
C ALA A 135 -36.15 0.92 -28.28
N GLY A 136 -34.99 1.57 -28.38
CA GLY A 136 -34.85 2.94 -28.89
C GLY A 136 -35.01 4.03 -27.83
N GLU A 137 -35.44 3.69 -26.61
CA GLU A 137 -35.57 4.64 -25.50
C GLU A 137 -34.31 4.69 -24.63
N PRO A 138 -33.86 5.88 -24.18
CA PRO A 138 -32.74 6.01 -23.25
C PRO A 138 -32.97 5.23 -21.95
N PHE A 139 -31.98 4.41 -21.58
CA PHE A 139 -32.02 3.61 -20.37
C PHE A 139 -31.03 4.15 -19.33
N SER A 140 -31.48 5.12 -18.53
CA SER A 140 -30.68 5.63 -17.40
C SER A 140 -30.68 4.62 -16.26
N HIS A 141 -29.49 4.18 -15.88
CA HIS A 141 -29.28 3.17 -14.86
C HIS A 141 -27.90 3.30 -14.21
N LEU A 142 -27.78 2.66 -13.05
CA LEU A 142 -26.56 2.46 -12.30
C LEU A 142 -26.24 0.96 -12.26
N LEU A 143 -24.96 0.64 -12.13
CA LEU A 143 -24.52 -0.72 -11.82
C LEU A 143 -24.07 -0.78 -10.37
N PHE A 144 -24.69 -1.67 -9.60
CA PHE A 144 -24.09 -2.18 -8.38
C PHE A 144 -23.02 -3.18 -8.79
N HIS A 145 -21.77 -2.92 -8.43
CA HIS A 145 -20.63 -3.75 -8.79
C HIS A 145 -19.95 -4.25 -7.52
N ALA A 146 -19.83 -5.57 -7.38
CA ALA A 146 -19.15 -6.21 -6.26
C ALA A 146 -17.95 -7.02 -6.74
N VAL A 147 -16.86 -6.97 -5.99
CA VAL A 147 -15.57 -7.59 -6.31
C VAL A 147 -14.94 -8.22 -5.07
N LEU A 148 -14.49 -9.47 -5.19
CA LEU A 148 -13.61 -10.09 -4.19
C LEU A 148 -12.17 -9.61 -4.40
N THR A 149 -11.57 -9.00 -3.37
CA THR A 149 -10.25 -8.35 -3.54
C THR A 149 -9.09 -9.33 -3.73
N TYR A 150 -9.27 -10.60 -3.38
CA TYR A 150 -8.26 -11.64 -3.59
C TYR A 150 -8.27 -12.20 -5.02
N SER A 151 -9.44 -12.63 -5.51
CA SER A 151 -9.57 -13.35 -6.78
C SER A 151 -9.96 -12.48 -7.96
N ASN A 152 -10.32 -11.21 -7.72
CA ASN A 152 -10.97 -10.33 -8.68
C ASN A 152 -12.26 -10.94 -9.28
N TRP A 153 -12.88 -11.90 -8.61
CA TRP A 153 -14.21 -12.38 -9.00
C TRP A 153 -15.20 -11.24 -8.82
N GLN A 154 -16.06 -11.01 -9.81
CA GLN A 154 -16.95 -9.87 -9.85
C GLN A 154 -18.38 -10.27 -10.14
N TRP A 155 -19.31 -9.50 -9.61
CA TRP A 155 -20.71 -9.59 -9.93
C TRP A 155 -21.32 -8.21 -10.09
N VAL A 156 -22.23 -8.07 -11.05
CA VAL A 156 -22.87 -6.80 -11.38
C VAL A 156 -24.37 -6.97 -11.40
N ARG A 157 -25.07 -6.00 -10.83
CA ARG A 157 -26.54 -5.90 -10.86
C ARG A 157 -26.96 -4.51 -11.31
N ILE A 158 -27.93 -4.45 -12.24
CA ILE A 158 -28.57 -3.19 -12.65
C ILE A 158 -29.42 -2.65 -11.50
N CYS A 159 -29.31 -1.36 -11.25
CA CYS A 159 -30.12 -0.61 -10.29
C CYS A 159 -30.41 0.80 -10.83
N HIS A 160 -31.33 1.52 -10.18
CA HIS A 160 -31.77 2.85 -10.63
C HIS A 160 -31.52 3.96 -9.60
N SER A 161 -30.94 3.62 -8.44
CA SER A 161 -30.58 4.57 -7.41
C SER A 161 -29.54 3.99 -6.46
N GLU A 162 -28.75 4.87 -5.86
CA GLU A 162 -27.91 4.55 -4.70
C GLU A 162 -28.77 4.51 -3.43
N SER A 163 -29.59 3.48 -3.30
CA SER A 163 -30.46 3.28 -2.14
C SER A 163 -30.07 2.04 -1.35
N LEU A 164 -30.44 1.97 -0.07
CA LEU A 164 -30.25 0.77 0.73
C LEU A 164 -30.94 -0.46 0.10
N LEU A 165 -32.05 -0.27 -0.60
CA LEU A 165 -32.73 -1.34 -1.33
C LEU A 165 -31.86 -1.87 -2.48
N ALA A 166 -31.19 -0.97 -3.21
CA ALA A 166 -30.24 -1.35 -4.24
C ALA A 166 -29.03 -2.09 -3.65
N VAL A 167 -28.50 -1.64 -2.50
CA VAL A 167 -27.42 -2.34 -1.77
C VAL A 167 -27.87 -3.74 -1.35
N LYS A 168 -29.05 -3.87 -0.73
CA LYS A 168 -29.62 -5.16 -0.33
C LYS A 168 -29.77 -6.10 -1.51
N GLY A 169 -30.38 -5.63 -2.61
CA GLY A 169 -30.54 -6.42 -3.83
C GLY A 169 -29.21 -6.80 -4.48
N GLY A 170 -28.24 -5.89 -4.47
CA GLY A 170 -26.89 -6.10 -4.97
C GLY A 170 -26.17 -7.20 -4.19
N LEU A 171 -26.08 -7.06 -2.87
CA LEU A 171 -25.45 -8.05 -1.98
C LEU A 171 -26.14 -9.41 -2.05
N GLN A 172 -27.47 -9.46 -1.98
CA GLN A 172 -28.22 -10.71 -2.12
C GLN A 172 -27.92 -11.45 -3.42
N SER A 173 -27.93 -10.72 -4.56
CA SER A 173 -27.60 -11.33 -5.85
C SER A 173 -26.15 -11.78 -5.94
N THR A 174 -25.25 -11.03 -5.32
CA THR A 174 -23.81 -11.34 -5.27
C THR A 174 -23.58 -12.63 -4.50
N PHE A 175 -24.15 -12.75 -3.31
CA PHE A 175 -23.98 -13.93 -2.45
C PHE A 175 -24.64 -15.17 -3.07
N LEU A 176 -25.80 -15.00 -3.71
CA LEU A 176 -26.44 -16.10 -4.43
C LEU A 176 -25.56 -16.62 -5.56
N GLN A 177 -25.00 -15.71 -6.38
CA GLN A 177 -24.12 -16.10 -7.47
C GLN A 177 -22.79 -16.67 -6.97
N LEU A 178 -22.24 -16.10 -5.90
CA LEU A 178 -20.98 -16.55 -5.31
C LEU A 178 -21.12 -17.91 -4.62
N GLY A 179 -22.31 -18.25 -4.13
CA GLY A 179 -22.59 -19.45 -3.34
C GLY A 179 -21.96 -19.45 -1.94
N HIS A 180 -21.31 -18.34 -1.56
CA HIS A 180 -20.58 -18.17 -0.31
C HIS A 180 -20.71 -16.73 0.20
N LEU A 181 -20.44 -16.56 1.50
CA LEU A 181 -20.42 -15.26 2.17
C LEU A 181 -18.97 -14.88 2.52
N PRO A 182 -18.51 -13.66 2.16
CA PRO A 182 -17.24 -13.13 2.64
C PRO A 182 -17.30 -12.80 4.14
N ARG A 183 -16.16 -12.52 4.78
CA ARG A 183 -16.15 -12.07 6.19
C ARG A 183 -16.46 -10.59 6.34
N GLU A 184 -15.91 -9.78 5.44
CA GLU A 184 -16.04 -8.34 5.44
C GLU A 184 -16.66 -7.83 4.14
N VAL A 185 -17.50 -6.81 4.28
CA VAL A 185 -18.02 -6.04 3.16
C VAL A 185 -17.53 -4.60 3.25
N TRP A 186 -16.92 -4.14 2.17
CA TRP A 186 -16.34 -2.81 2.06
C TRP A 186 -17.18 -1.99 1.08
N SER A 187 -17.62 -0.83 1.54
CA SER A 187 -18.26 0.17 0.69
C SER A 187 -17.44 1.45 0.75
N ASP A 188 -17.17 2.05 -0.41
CA ASP A 188 -16.80 3.47 -0.42
C ASP A 188 -18.00 4.28 0.10
N ASN A 189 -17.75 5.47 0.63
CA ASN A 189 -18.58 6.30 1.51
C ASN A 189 -19.89 6.81 0.83
N SER A 190 -20.70 5.89 0.30
CA SER A 190 -22.00 6.14 -0.29
C SER A 190 -22.96 6.56 0.80
N THR A 191 -23.77 7.56 0.48
CA THR A 191 -24.92 8.03 1.26
C THR A 191 -25.93 6.92 1.53
N ALA A 192 -25.90 5.80 0.78
CA ALA A 192 -26.73 4.63 1.05
C ALA A 192 -26.27 3.84 2.29
N ALA A 193 -24.98 3.87 2.61
CA ALA A 193 -24.37 3.11 3.70
C ALA A 193 -24.08 3.96 4.95
N THR A 194 -24.03 5.30 4.82
CA THR A 194 -23.62 6.21 5.90
C THR A 194 -24.60 7.36 6.12
N HIS A 195 -24.75 7.81 7.37
CA HIS A 195 -25.47 9.03 7.75
C HIS A 195 -24.51 10.08 8.34
N GLU A 196 -24.77 11.36 8.08
CA GLU A 196 -24.04 12.46 8.74
C GLU A 196 -24.57 12.67 10.16
N ILE A 197 -23.70 12.55 11.16
CA ILE A 197 -24.04 12.79 12.57
C ILE A 197 -23.96 14.30 12.85
N GLY A 198 -25.01 15.04 12.51
CA GLY A 198 -25.29 16.38 13.02
C GLY A 198 -24.24 17.48 12.72
N LYS A 199 -24.63 18.75 12.91
CA LYS A 199 -23.74 19.91 12.72
C LYS A 199 -22.62 20.03 13.76
N ASP A 200 -22.68 19.26 14.84
CA ASP A 200 -21.78 19.39 16.00
C ASP A 200 -20.55 18.45 15.97
N GLN A 201 -20.47 17.49 15.04
CA GLN A 201 -19.27 16.65 14.82
C GLN A 201 -19.03 16.37 13.33
N PRO A 202 -18.64 17.39 12.54
CA PRO A 202 -18.27 17.18 11.14
C PRO A 202 -17.06 16.23 11.05
N GLY A 203 -17.26 15.09 10.38
CA GLY A 203 -16.19 14.12 10.08
C GLY A 203 -16.36 12.70 10.62
N LYS A 204 -17.32 12.44 11.51
CA LYS A 204 -17.69 11.07 11.91
C LYS A 204 -19.00 10.65 11.26
N ARG A 205 -18.91 9.99 10.10
CA ARG A 205 -20.06 9.32 9.48
C ARG A 205 -20.27 7.96 10.15
N ALA A 206 -21.41 7.76 10.79
CA ALA A 206 -21.82 6.44 11.27
C ALA A 206 -22.52 5.69 10.15
N PHE A 207 -22.45 4.36 10.20
CA PHE A 207 -23.26 3.51 9.32
C PHE A 207 -24.74 3.72 9.61
N ASN A 208 -25.55 3.65 8.55
CA ASN A 208 -27.00 3.63 8.67
C ASN A 208 -27.44 2.39 9.49
N GLU A 209 -28.29 2.55 10.50
CA GLU A 209 -28.77 1.43 11.35
C GLU A 209 -29.33 0.28 10.52
N ARG A 210 -30.11 0.59 9.47
CA ARG A 210 -30.67 -0.43 8.58
C ARG A 210 -29.62 -1.13 7.72
N TYR A 211 -28.49 -0.47 7.45
CA TYR A 211 -27.36 -1.11 6.79
C TYR A 211 -26.61 -2.04 7.75
N LEU A 212 -26.46 -1.65 9.01
CA LEU A 212 -25.90 -2.52 10.05
C LEU A 212 -26.76 -3.76 10.26
N GLU A 213 -28.09 -3.61 10.35
CA GLU A 213 -29.05 -4.73 10.42
C GLU A 213 -28.91 -5.67 9.21
N LEU A 214 -28.75 -5.11 8.00
CA LEU A 214 -28.55 -5.89 6.79
C LEU A 214 -27.25 -6.70 6.85
N THR A 215 -26.15 -6.08 7.28
CA THR A 215 -24.86 -6.79 7.37
C THR A 215 -24.86 -7.83 8.48
N ASP A 216 -25.50 -7.54 9.62
CA ASP A 216 -25.67 -8.47 10.73
C ASP A 216 -26.50 -9.70 10.32
N HIS A 217 -27.56 -9.50 9.54
CA HIS A 217 -28.36 -10.59 8.98
C HIS A 217 -27.53 -11.60 8.17
N PHE A 218 -26.49 -11.13 7.46
CA PHE A 218 -25.57 -11.98 6.71
C PHE A 218 -24.32 -12.39 7.49
N GLY A 219 -24.18 -11.97 8.76
CA GLY A 219 -22.99 -12.23 9.57
C GLY A 219 -21.71 -11.54 9.05
N LEU A 220 -21.86 -10.41 8.36
CA LEU A 220 -20.78 -9.66 7.72
C LEU A 220 -20.28 -8.54 8.64
N THR A 221 -18.98 -8.26 8.58
CA THR A 221 -18.42 -7.06 9.21
C THR A 221 -18.38 -5.91 8.20
N PRO A 222 -19.17 -4.83 8.38
CA PRO A 222 -19.10 -3.66 7.51
C PRO A 222 -17.82 -2.87 7.76
N ARG A 223 -17.16 -2.43 6.68
CA ARG A 223 -16.00 -1.55 6.72
C ARG A 223 -16.20 -0.38 5.76
N THR A 224 -15.85 0.81 6.21
CA THR A 224 -15.73 2.01 5.37
C THR A 224 -14.26 2.31 5.18
N ILE A 225 -13.93 2.89 4.03
CA ILE A 225 -12.63 3.52 3.83
C ILE A 225 -12.64 4.81 4.67
N GLN A 226 -11.74 4.93 5.65
CA GLN A 226 -11.56 6.20 6.34
C GLN A 226 -11.01 7.22 5.33
N VAL A 227 -11.82 8.23 5.01
CA VAL A 227 -11.34 9.48 4.43
C VAL A 227 -10.29 10.02 5.41
N ASP A 228 -9.04 10.14 4.95
CA ASP A 228 -7.84 10.62 5.67
C ASP A 228 -6.95 9.60 6.42
N ALA A 229 -7.19 8.28 6.37
CA ALA A 229 -6.22 7.32 6.91
C ALA A 229 -6.23 5.96 6.19
N PRO A 230 -5.57 5.82 5.03
CA PRO A 230 -5.41 4.52 4.39
C PRO A 230 -4.36 3.63 5.10
N ASN A 231 -3.70 4.14 6.16
CA ASN A 231 -2.50 3.54 6.75
C ASN A 231 -2.78 2.63 7.95
N GLY A 232 -2.75 1.31 7.73
CA GLY A 232 -2.51 0.31 8.78
C GLY A 232 -1.04 0.17 9.20
N VAL A 233 -0.11 0.96 8.63
CA VAL A 233 1.32 0.86 8.92
C VAL A 233 1.85 2.21 9.43
N LYS A 234 2.23 2.27 10.72
CA LYS A 234 3.04 3.37 11.25
C LYS A 234 4.46 3.23 10.72
N VAL A 235 4.82 3.96 9.67
CA VAL A 235 6.22 4.15 9.29
C VAL A 235 6.73 5.41 9.98
N SER A 236 7.54 5.23 11.02
CA SER A 236 8.32 6.31 11.60
C SER A 236 9.52 6.63 10.69
N GLY A 237 9.55 7.83 10.10
CA GLY A 237 10.79 8.48 9.68
C GLY A 237 10.93 8.79 8.19
N GLY A 238 11.22 10.06 7.91
CA GLY A 238 11.69 10.55 6.60
C GLY A 238 10.72 11.55 5.95
N LYS A 239 11.05 12.85 6.01
CA LYS A 239 10.36 13.88 5.22
C LYS A 239 10.50 13.52 3.73
N GLY A 240 9.40 13.45 2.99
CA GLY A 240 9.41 13.34 1.52
C GLY A 240 8.77 12.11 0.88
N VAL A 241 8.07 11.25 1.64
CA VAL A 241 7.35 10.11 1.02
C VAL A 241 5.92 10.52 0.68
N SER A 242 5.60 10.63 -0.61
CA SER A 242 4.22 10.58 -1.09
C SER A 242 3.76 9.11 -1.07
N VAL A 243 3.05 8.75 -0.01
CA VAL A 243 2.47 7.41 0.13
C VAL A 243 1.17 7.37 -0.67
N HIS A 244 1.22 6.74 -1.84
CA HIS A 244 0.02 6.31 -2.54
C HIS A 244 -0.23 4.84 -2.21
N ILE A 245 -1.18 4.61 -1.31
CA ILE A 245 -1.86 3.32 -1.31
C ILE A 245 -2.72 3.34 -2.56
N GLY A 246 -2.47 2.39 -3.46
CA GLY A 246 -3.38 2.14 -4.56
C GLY A 246 -4.75 1.83 -3.97
N THR A 247 -5.62 2.83 -3.88
CA THR A 247 -7.04 2.61 -3.71
C THR A 247 -7.48 1.94 -5.00
N CYS A 248 -7.99 0.70 -4.92
CA CYS A 248 -8.68 0.11 -6.07
C CYS A 248 -9.88 0.96 -6.52
N CYS A 249 -10.32 1.92 -5.70
CA CYS A 249 -11.41 2.86 -5.97
C CYS A 249 -10.95 4.23 -6.52
N GLY A 250 -9.70 4.38 -6.98
CA GLY A 250 -9.34 5.54 -7.80
C GLY A 250 -10.08 5.46 -9.14
N GLY A 251 -11.04 6.37 -9.37
CA GLY A 251 -11.98 6.36 -10.49
C GLY A 251 -11.43 5.75 -11.79
N TRP A 252 -11.92 4.55 -12.12
CA TRP A 252 -11.62 3.84 -13.36
C TRP A 252 -12.38 4.44 -14.55
N ALA A 253 -12.37 5.77 -14.68
CA ALA A 253 -12.78 6.46 -15.89
C ALA A 253 -11.59 6.46 -16.87
N GLY A 254 -11.31 5.32 -17.50
CA GLY A 254 -10.36 5.24 -18.61
C GLY A 254 -9.31 4.15 -18.47
N ARG A 255 -9.71 2.90 -18.69
CA ARG A 255 -8.85 1.89 -19.32
C ARG A 255 -9.72 0.86 -20.04
N GLU A 256 -9.26 0.43 -21.20
CA GLU A 256 -10.02 -0.09 -22.32
C GLU A 256 -10.88 -1.34 -22.07
N LYS A 257 -12.05 -1.32 -22.70
CA LYS A 257 -12.80 -2.45 -23.31
C LYS A 257 -12.74 -3.79 -22.55
N VAL A 258 -13.55 -3.91 -21.51
CA VAL A 258 -14.06 -5.22 -21.08
C VAL A 258 -15.14 -5.64 -22.08
N LYS A 259 -14.84 -6.67 -22.88
CA LYS A 259 -15.83 -7.34 -23.72
C LYS A 259 -16.85 -8.02 -22.80
N TYR A 260 -18.05 -7.46 -22.69
CA TYR A 260 -19.19 -8.15 -22.12
C TYR A 260 -19.56 -9.32 -23.04
N VAL A 261 -19.21 -10.53 -22.65
CA VAL A 261 -19.74 -11.75 -23.28
C VAL A 261 -21.14 -11.97 -22.70
N HIS A 262 -22.09 -12.13 -23.63
CA HIS A 262 -23.51 -12.41 -23.42
C HIS A 262 -23.84 -13.25 -22.17
N MET A 263 -24.80 -12.77 -21.38
CA MET A 263 -25.77 -13.65 -20.72
C MET A 263 -27.12 -12.95 -20.59
N CYS A 264 -27.79 -12.83 -21.74
CA CYS A 264 -29.24 -12.64 -21.77
C CYS A 264 -29.84 -14.05 -21.81
N THR A 265 -30.21 -14.59 -20.66
CA THR A 265 -31.23 -15.65 -20.60
C THR A 265 -32.25 -15.22 -19.55
N LEU A 266 -33.35 -14.67 -20.07
CA LEU A 266 -34.59 -14.47 -19.36
C LEU A 266 -35.10 -15.86 -18.92
N THR A 267 -34.97 -16.19 -17.64
CA THR A 267 -35.83 -17.21 -17.03
C THR A 267 -37.08 -16.52 -16.48
N PRO A 268 -38.27 -16.76 -17.05
CA PRO A 268 -39.52 -16.24 -16.50
C PRO A 268 -39.88 -17.06 -15.26
N PHE A 269 -40.00 -16.40 -14.11
CA PHE A 269 -40.68 -16.97 -12.95
C PHE A 269 -42.14 -16.54 -13.01
N PHE A 270 -43.02 -17.52 -13.15
CA PHE A 270 -44.39 -17.47 -12.62
C PHE A 270 -44.36 -17.50 -11.09
#